data_AF-A0A3D0HZT9-F1
#
_entry.id   AF-A0A3D0HZT9-F1
#
_cell.length_a   1.000
_cell.length_b   1.000
_cell.length_c   1.000
_cell.angle_alpha   90.00
_cell.angle_beta   90.00
_cell.angle_gamma   90.00
#
_symmetry.space_group_name_H-M   'P 1'
#
loop_
_entity.id
_entity.type
_entity.pdbx_description
1 polymer ?
#
loop_
_entity_poly.entity_id
_entity_poly.type
_entity_poly.pdbx_seq_one_letter_code
_entity_poly.pdbx_strand_id
1 'polypeptide(L)' 'MKTTAFNTAVSFNYHNALMGTSPNFDIDYMKAAVSRSNLQGAINPSITSTTPGTIVVSWDAGVPQGQASLNDTTLVVL' A
#
# COMPACT_ATOMS: atom_id res chain seq x y z
N MET A 1 13.66 5.54 -23.16
CA MET A 1 12.37 4.86 -22.92
C MET A 1 11.67 5.58 -21.78
N LYS A 2 10.37 5.88 -21.89
CA LYS A 2 9.63 6.58 -20.83
C LYS A 2 9.07 5.55 -19.85
N THR A 3 9.57 5.56 -18.62
CA THR A 3 9.06 4.72 -17.54
C THR A 3 7.86 5.42 -16.91
N THR A 4 6.68 4.83 -17.02
CA THR A 4 5.49 5.30 -16.30
C THR A 4 5.53 4.76 -14.87
N ALA A 5 4.81 5.40 -13.94
CA ALA A 5 4.66 4.88 -12.58
C ALA A 5 4.14 3.43 -12.56
N PHE A 6 3.22 3.12 -13.47
CA PHE A 6 2.72 1.76 -13.67
C PHE A 6 3.83 0.78 -14.09
N ASN A 7 4.63 1.12 -15.11
CA ASN A 7 5.73 0.25 -15.56
C ASN A 7 6.77 0.04 -14.46
N THR A 8 7.05 1.07 -13.66
CA THR A 8 7.95 0.96 -12.51
C THR A 8 7.39 0.02 -11.43
N ALA A 9 6.10 0.13 -11.10
CA ALA A 9 5.45 -0.72 -10.11
C ALA A 9 5.43 -2.20 -10.54
N VAL A 10 5.07 -2.47 -11.80
CA VAL A 10 5.07 -3.83 -12.37
C VAL A 10 6.48 -4.41 -12.38
N SER A 11 7.47 -3.65 -12.87
CA SER A 11 8.87 -4.09 -12.89
C SER A 11 9.39 -4.40 -11.48
N PHE A 12 9.06 -3.57 -10.49
CA PHE A 12 9.44 -3.82 -9.11
C PHE A 12 8.84 -5.13 -8.59
N ASN A 13 7.53 -5.33 -8.71
CA ASN A 13 6.88 -6.54 -8.20
C ASN A 13 7.34 -7.80 -8.96
N TYR A 14 7.59 -7.71 -10.27
CA TYR A 14 8.15 -8.80 -11.05
C TYR A 14 9.54 -9.24 -10.53
N HIS A 15 10.40 -8.30 -10.17
CA HIS A 15 11.76 -8.62 -9.70
C HIS A 15 11.85 -9.00 -8.22
N ASN A 16 10.88 -8.61 -7.39
CA ASN A 16 10.99 -8.71 -5.93
C ASN A 16 9.93 -9.60 -5.28
N ALA A 17 8.74 -9.70 -5.86
CA ALA A 17 7.59 -10.40 -5.27
C ALA A 17 7.19 -11.65 -6.05
N LEU A 18 7.53 -11.77 -7.33
CA LEU A 18 7.28 -12.99 -8.09
C LEU A 18 8.21 -14.11 -7.60
N MET A 19 7.62 -15.27 -7.31
CA MET A 19 8.35 -16.47 -6.91
C MET A 19 7.89 -17.70 -7.69
N GLY A 20 8.63 -18.80 -7.54
CA GLY A 20 8.38 -20.04 -8.25
C GLY A 20 9.17 -20.17 -9.55
N THR A 21 8.87 -21.23 -10.29
CA THR A 21 9.53 -21.55 -11.56
C THR A 21 8.49 -22.12 -12.52
N SER A 22 8.67 -21.85 -13.81
CA SER A 22 7.71 -22.27 -14.84
C SER A 22 7.33 -23.76 -14.69
N PRO A 23 6.03 -24.11 -14.76
CA PRO A 23 4.88 -23.23 -15.01
C PRO A 23 4.25 -22.62 -13.74
N ASN A 24 4.78 -22.94 -12.57
CA ASN A 24 4.18 -22.60 -11.28
C ASN A 24 4.78 -21.31 -10.73
N PHE A 25 4.03 -20.22 -10.88
CA PHE A 25 4.38 -18.92 -10.34
C PHE A 25 3.43 -18.54 -9.21
N ASP A 26 3.95 -17.81 -8.22
CA ASP A 26 3.17 -17.27 -7.10
C ASP A 26 3.70 -15.87 -6.73
N ILE A 27 2.93 -15.13 -5.93
CA ILE A 27 3.30 -13.81 -5.42
C ILE A 27 3.61 -13.92 -3.92
N ASP A 28 4.84 -13.58 -3.56
CA ASP A 28 5.22 -13.30 -2.18
C ASP A 28 4.63 -11.95 -1.77
N TYR A 29 3.43 -11.97 -1.18
CA TYR A 29 2.72 -10.77 -0.73
C TYR A 29 3.47 -9.98 0.35
N MET A 30 4.42 -10.59 1.06
CA MET A 30 5.27 -9.85 2.01
C MET A 30 6.26 -8.92 1.29
N LYS A 31 6.58 -9.19 0.02
CA LYS A 31 7.50 -8.39 -0.81
C LYS A 31 6.81 -7.53 -1.84
N ALA A 32 5.51 -7.76 -2.09
CA ALA A 32 4.72 -6.98 -3.02
C ALA A 32 4.59 -5.53 -2.53
N ALA A 33 5.00 -4.57 -3.35
CA ALA A 33 4.79 -3.16 -3.07
C ALA A 33 3.56 -2.67 -3.84
N VAL A 34 2.59 -2.15 -3.10
CA VAL A 34 1.36 -1.56 -3.65
C VAL A 34 1.50 -0.04 -3.83
N SER A 35 2.30 0.61 -2.99
CA SER A 35 2.60 2.04 -3.07
C SER A 35 4.04 2.31 -2.64
N ARG A 36 4.67 3.30 -3.27
CA ARG A 36 5.98 3.86 -2.92
C ARG A 36 5.90 5.37 -3.00
N SER A 37 5.22 5.94 -2.02
CA SER A 37 5.07 7.39 -1.86
C SER A 37 6.04 7.92 -0.81
N ASN A 38 6.36 9.21 -0.90
CA ASN A 38 7.04 9.95 0.17
C ASN A 38 6.05 10.56 1.19
N LEU A 39 4.74 10.34 0.99
CA LEU A 39 3.73 10.69 1.98
C LEU A 39 3.85 9.76 3.19
N GLN A 40 3.80 10.33 4.39
CA GLN A 40 3.82 9.56 5.62
C GLN A 40 2.53 8.71 5.72
N GLY A 41 2.65 7.49 6.24
CA GLY A 41 1.51 6.64 6.52
C GLY A 41 0.62 7.18 7.65
N ALA A 42 -0.52 6.53 7.86
CA ALA A 42 -1.45 6.87 8.94
C ALA A 42 -0.80 6.77 10.33
N ILE A 43 -1.14 7.70 11.23
CA ILE A 43 -0.61 7.78 12.59
C ILE A 43 -1.46 6.91 13.51
N ASN A 44 -0.80 6.02 14.27
CA ASN A 44 -1.47 5.11 15.20
C ASN A 44 -2.70 4.42 14.56
N PRO A 45 -2.55 3.80 13.38
CA PRO A 45 -3.69 3.26 12.66
C PRO A 45 -4.32 2.13 13.47
N SER A 46 -5.64 2.12 13.54
CA SER A 46 -6.41 1.05 14.18
C SER A 46 -7.51 0.55 13.26
N ILE A 47 -7.75 -0.76 13.31
CA ILE A 47 -8.80 -1.43 12.56
C ILE A 47 -9.62 -2.25 13.55
N THR A 48 -10.93 -2.03 13.56
CA THR A 48 -11.85 -2.77 14.41
C THR A 48 -13.07 -3.24 13.61
N SER A 49 -13.63 -4.39 13.97
CA SER A 49 -14.87 -4.91 13.39
C SER A 49 -15.78 -5.38 14.52
N THR A 50 -16.53 -4.42 15.09
CA THR A 50 -17.44 -4.67 16.22
C THR A 50 -18.86 -5.01 15.77
N THR A 51 -19.23 -4.62 14.54
CA THR A 51 -20.53 -4.93 13.91
C THR A 51 -20.31 -5.84 12.71
N PRO A 52 -21.02 -6.96 12.58
CA PRO A 52 -20.92 -7.84 11.42
C PRO A 52 -21.08 -7.07 10.10
N GLY A 53 -20.16 -7.30 9.16
CA GLY A 53 -20.14 -6.62 7.87
C GLY A 53 -19.62 -5.18 7.89
N THR A 54 -19.10 -4.69 9.02
CA THR A 54 -18.50 -3.35 9.13
C THR A 54 -17.07 -3.41 9.61
N ILE A 55 -16.20 -2.62 8.98
CA ILE A 55 -14.83 -2.39 9.43
C ILE A 55 -14.68 -0.90 9.66
N VAL A 56 -14.25 -0.54 10.86
CA VAL A 56 -13.91 0.84 11.22
C VAL A 56 -12.39 0.96 11.16
N VAL A 57 -11.92 1.83 10.29
CA VAL A 57 -10.51 2.21 10.17
C VAL A 57 -10.36 3.62 10.72
N SER A 58 -9.45 3.80 11.66
CA SER A 58 -9.18 5.10 12.27
C SER A 58 -7.69 5.36 12.43
N TRP A 59 -7.33 6.64 12.47
CA TRP A 59 -5.99 7.14 12.72
C TRP A 59 -6.08 8.54 13.32
N ASP A 60 -5.01 8.98 13.98
CA ASP A 60 -4.98 10.31 14.58
C ASP A 60 -4.97 11.40 13.50
N ALA A 61 -5.86 12.39 13.64
CA ALA A 61 -6.00 13.51 12.71
C ALA A 61 -5.19 14.75 13.15
N GLY A 62 -4.85 15.63 12.19
CA GLY A 62 -4.42 17.00 12.49
C GLY A 62 -2.93 17.22 12.79
N VAL A 63 -2.06 16.23 12.52
CA VAL A 63 -0.61 16.43 12.60
C VAL A 63 -0.08 16.68 11.18
N PRO A 64 0.40 17.89 10.83
CA PRO A 64 1.11 18.10 9.57
C PRO A 64 2.35 17.20 9.56
N GLN A 65 2.41 16.26 8.63
CA GLN A 65 3.53 15.33 8.52
C GLN A 65 4.15 15.40 7.13
N GLY A 66 5.37 15.92 7.07
CA GLY A 66 6.12 16.06 5.82
C GLY A 66 5.33 16.85 4.78
N GLN A 67 5.08 16.22 3.64
CA GLN A 67 4.36 16.80 2.50
C GLN A 67 2.87 16.46 2.49
N ALA A 68 2.34 15.84 3.54
CA ALA A 68 0.93 15.44 3.60
C ALA A 68 0.00 16.66 3.73
N SER A 69 -1.04 16.68 2.91
CA SER A 69 -2.12 17.67 2.90
C SER A 69 -3.43 17.04 3.38
N LEU A 70 -4.33 17.86 3.92
CA LEU A 70 -5.66 17.42 4.37
C LEU A 70 -6.54 16.85 3.23
N ASN A 71 -6.19 17.13 1.98
CA ASN A 71 -6.89 16.64 0.79
C ASN A 71 -6.21 15.42 0.13
N ASP A 72 -5.15 14.89 0.74
CA ASP A 72 -4.48 13.70 0.21
C ASP A 72 -5.37 12.47 0.36
N THR A 73 -5.28 11.57 -0.61
CA THR A 73 -6.01 10.30 -0.60
C THR A 73 -5.13 9.20 -0.01
N THR A 74 -5.69 8.40 0.88
CA THR A 74 -5.01 7.24 1.49
C THR A 74 -5.46 5.93 0.84
N LEU A 75 -4.56 4.97 0.75
CA LEU A 75 -4.87 3.60 0.35
C LEU A 75 -4.86 2.71 1.60
N VAL A 76 -5.97 2.02 1.84
CA VAL A 76 -6.11 1.04 2.93
C VAL A 76 -6.03 -0.36 2.35
N VAL A 77 -5.13 -1.19 2.89
CA VAL A 77 -5.02 -2.62 2.57
C VAL A 77 -5.50 -3.40 3.80
N LEU A 78 -6.49 -4.29 3.60
CA LEU A 78 -7.11 -5.13 4.64
C LEU A 78 -6.71 -6.60 4.46
#